data_AF-A0A956S323-F1
#
_entry.id   AF-A0A956S323-F1
#
_cell.length_a   1.000
_cell.length_b   1.000
_cell.length_c   1.000
_cell.angle_alpha   90.00
_cell.angle_beta   90.00
_cell.angle_gamma   90.00
#
_symmetry.space_group_name_H-M   'P 1'
#
loop_
_entity.id
_entity.type
_entity.pdbx_description
1 polymer ?
#
loop_
_entity_poly.entity_id
_entity_poly.type
_entity_poly.pdbx_seq_one_letter_code
_entity_poly.pdbx_strand_id
1 'polypeptide(L)'
;MKKQLPAYQLLWALFAVSAAMEVILFITAKLLHTENAWLVKYYTVIEYVLIVLLLARWHNNVAVSRLITGSIAFYLVVWVLIEFVFAKSGDAGVINVISRPAASLLLSVFVFMTLHSVWRQSADLLSQDFRFWTLIAMAIFYCASLIPISFLYIKNRELMILLGYAHGIVNILHNLLFCVGIYIGGKYSVPNSEAARV
;
A
#
# COMPACT_ATOMS: atom_id res chain seq x y z
N MET A 1 17.91 16.44 7.75
CA MET A 1 17.34 15.26 8.42
C MET A 1 15.96 15.45 9.09
N LYS A 2 15.46 16.67 9.40
CA LYS A 2 14.18 16.88 10.13
C LYS A 2 12.87 16.38 9.46
N LYS A 3 12.88 15.90 8.21
CA LYS A 3 11.67 15.44 7.49
C LYS A 3 11.39 13.92 7.56
N GLN A 4 12.26 13.11 8.17
CA GLN A 4 12.10 11.64 8.17
C GLN A 4 11.18 11.11 9.29
N LEU A 5 11.23 11.71 10.49
CA LEU A 5 10.33 11.41 11.61
C LEU A 5 8.83 11.35 11.22
N PRO A 6 8.28 12.35 10.49
CA PRO A 6 6.86 12.30 10.12
C PRO A 6 6.54 11.23 9.06
N ALA A 7 7.50 10.77 8.26
CA ALA A 7 7.27 9.69 7.30
C ALA A 7 7.29 8.30 7.96
N TYR A 8 8.17 8.10 8.95
CA TYR A 8 8.20 6.86 9.73
C TYR A 8 6.93 6.68 10.58
N GLN A 9 6.36 7.76 11.10
CA GLN A 9 5.05 7.73 11.77
C GLN A 9 3.91 7.30 10.83
N LEU A 10 3.92 7.73 9.56
CA LEU A 10 2.94 7.27 8.57
C LEU A 10 3.10 5.78 8.27
N LEU A 11 4.34 5.27 8.23
CA LEU A 11 4.61 3.85 8.04
C LEU A 11 4.03 3.01 9.18
N TRP A 12 4.22 3.45 10.43
CA TRP A 12 3.62 2.81 11.59
C TRP A 12 2.10 2.93 11.63
N ALA A 13 1.54 4.08 11.22
CA ALA A 13 0.10 4.25 11.11
C ALA A 13 -0.49 3.27 10.07
N LEU A 14 0.16 3.13 8.91
CA LEU A 14 -0.22 2.15 7.89
C LEU A 14 -0.19 0.73 8.47
N PHE A 15 0.92 0.34 9.10
CA PHE A 15 1.04 -0.98 9.74
C PHE A 15 -0.06 -1.23 10.78
N ALA A 16 -0.29 -0.28 11.69
CA ALA A 16 -1.29 -0.41 12.75
C ALA A 16 -2.71 -0.52 12.18
N VAL A 17 -3.04 0.29 11.17
CA VAL A 17 -4.35 0.27 10.51
C VAL A 17 -4.54 -1.06 9.77
N SER A 18 -3.53 -1.53 9.02
CA SER A 18 -3.59 -2.83 8.33
C SER A 18 -3.74 -4.00 9.31
N ALA A 19 -2.94 -4.04 10.37
CA ALA A 19 -3.01 -5.09 11.38
C ALA A 19 -4.35 -5.11 12.13
N ALA A 20 -4.85 -3.93 12.53
CA ALA A 20 -6.16 -3.81 13.17
C ALA A 20 -7.27 -4.31 12.25
N MET A 21 -7.19 -3.99 10.97
CA MET A 21 -8.17 -4.40 9.96
C MET A 21 -8.17 -5.90 9.70
N GLU A 22 -7.00 -6.54 9.62
CA GLU A 22 -6.90 -8.01 9.54
C GLU A 22 -7.55 -8.68 10.76
N VAL A 23 -7.29 -8.17 11.97
CA VAL A 23 -7.90 -8.69 13.21
C VAL A 23 -9.42 -8.49 13.19
N ILE A 24 -9.92 -7.31 12.81
CA ILE A 24 -11.35 -7.05 12.73
C ILE A 24 -11.99 -7.97 11.69
N LEU A 25 -11.41 -8.11 10.50
CA LEU A 25 -11.92 -8.99 9.45
C LEU A 25 -11.95 -10.45 9.88
N PHE A 26 -10.91 -10.91 10.58
CA PHE A 26 -10.87 -12.26 11.13
C PHE A 26 -11.99 -12.49 12.15
N ILE A 27 -12.12 -11.60 13.15
CA ILE A 27 -13.15 -11.69 14.19
C ILE A 27 -14.54 -11.70 13.57
N THR A 28 -14.82 -10.72 12.71
CA THR A 28 -16.15 -10.54 12.12
C THR A 28 -16.53 -11.68 11.16
N ALA A 29 -15.58 -12.19 10.36
CA ALA A 29 -15.85 -13.30 9.44
C ALA A 29 -15.92 -14.67 10.13
N LYS A 30 -15.02 -14.95 11.09
CA LYS A 30 -14.90 -16.29 11.70
C LYS A 30 -15.69 -16.46 12.99
N LEU A 31 -15.79 -15.42 13.81
CA LEU A 31 -16.46 -15.50 15.11
C LEU A 31 -17.90 -15.00 15.04
N LEU A 32 -18.17 -13.97 14.23
CA LEU A 32 -19.50 -13.36 14.13
C LEU A 32 -20.27 -13.74 12.86
N HIS A 33 -19.65 -14.50 11.95
CA HIS A 33 -20.24 -14.92 10.67
C HIS A 33 -20.91 -13.78 9.88
N THR A 34 -20.39 -12.56 10.03
CA THR A 34 -20.95 -11.36 9.41
C THR A 34 -20.20 -11.05 8.11
N GLU A 35 -20.91 -10.61 7.08
CA GLU A 35 -20.27 -10.12 5.85
C GLU A 35 -19.69 -8.71 6.05
N ASN A 36 -18.38 -8.54 5.82
CA ASN A 36 -17.66 -7.29 6.11
C ASN A 36 -17.11 -6.63 4.85
N ALA A 37 -17.77 -6.85 3.70
CA ALA A 37 -17.37 -6.26 2.43
C ALA A 37 -17.32 -4.72 2.49
N TRP A 38 -18.23 -4.11 3.25
CA TRP A 38 -18.24 -2.67 3.49
C TRP A 38 -16.98 -2.18 4.21
N LEU A 39 -16.49 -2.95 5.20
CA LEU A 39 -15.31 -2.59 5.99
C LEU A 39 -14.05 -2.59 5.11
N VAL A 40 -13.90 -3.63 4.26
CA VAL A 40 -12.82 -3.72 3.27
C VAL A 40 -12.84 -2.52 2.33
N LYS A 41 -14.02 -2.10 1.88
CA LYS A 41 -14.17 -0.97 0.96
C LYS A 41 -13.67 0.34 1.57
N TYR A 42 -14.06 0.70 2.79
CA TYR A 42 -13.55 1.93 3.43
C TYR A 42 -12.08 1.83 3.80
N TYR A 43 -11.63 0.65 4.25
CA TYR A 43 -10.23 0.40 4.52
C TYR A 43 -9.35 0.64 3.29
N THR A 44 -9.74 0.15 2.11
CA THR A 44 -8.95 0.37 0.89
C THR A 44 -8.75 1.84 0.55
N VAL A 45 -9.72 2.71 0.88
CA VAL A 45 -9.58 4.16 0.71
C VAL A 45 -8.57 4.74 1.69
N ILE A 46 -8.67 4.34 2.97
CA ILE A 46 -7.75 4.80 4.02
C ILE A 46 -6.32 4.35 3.70
N GLU A 47 -6.14 3.08 3.33
CA GLU A 47 -4.87 2.49 2.93
C GLU A 47 -4.27 3.25 1.74
N TYR A 48 -5.05 3.49 0.68
CA TYR A 48 -4.61 4.27 -0.48
C TYR A 48 -4.11 5.66 -0.07
N VAL A 49 -4.88 6.39 0.74
CA VAL A 49 -4.51 7.73 1.23
C VAL A 49 -3.20 7.69 2.00
N LEU A 50 -3.04 6.76 2.95
CA LEU A 50 -1.82 6.64 3.76
C LEU A 50 -0.60 6.36 2.89
N ILE A 51 -0.72 5.47 1.91
CA ILE A 51 0.37 5.08 1.01
C ILE A 51 0.74 6.24 0.09
N VAL A 52 -0.23 6.93 -0.49
CA VAL A 52 0.02 8.11 -1.33
C VAL A 52 0.71 9.22 -0.54
N LEU A 53 0.28 9.50 0.70
CA LEU A 53 0.95 10.48 1.57
C LEU A 53 2.38 10.06 1.92
N LEU A 54 2.62 8.76 2.16
CA LEU A 54 3.95 8.22 2.41
C LEU A 54 4.87 8.40 1.20
N LEU A 55 4.41 8.00 0.00
CA LEU A 55 5.14 8.14 -1.25
C LEU A 55 5.44 9.62 -1.58
N ALA A 56 4.45 10.50 -1.43
CA ALA A 56 4.62 11.93 -1.63
C ALA A 56 5.69 12.53 -0.70
N ARG A 57 5.78 12.07 0.55
CA ARG A 57 6.80 12.53 1.50
C ARG A 57 8.19 12.01 1.20
N TRP A 58 8.32 10.82 0.61
CA TRP A 58 9.60 10.25 0.21
C TRP A 58 10.12 10.79 -1.12
N HIS A 59 9.29 11.52 -1.87
CA HIS A 59 9.68 12.10 -3.15
C HIS A 59 10.30 13.50 -2.97
N ASN A 60 11.52 13.71 -3.47
CA ASN A 60 12.22 15.01 -3.31
C ASN A 60 11.69 16.11 -4.24
N ASN A 61 11.21 15.75 -5.43
CA ASN A 61 10.66 16.72 -6.38
C ASN A 61 9.27 17.19 -5.89
N VAL A 62 9.16 18.48 -5.58
CA VAL A 62 7.92 19.11 -5.06
C VAL A 62 6.76 18.98 -6.04
N ALA A 63 7.00 19.11 -7.35
CA ALA A 63 5.95 18.99 -8.36
C ALA A 63 5.40 17.56 -8.41
N VAL A 64 6.28 16.56 -8.38
CA VAL A 64 5.88 15.15 -8.34
C VAL A 64 5.19 14.79 -7.02
N SER A 65 5.70 15.28 -5.89
CA SER A 65 5.06 15.10 -4.57
C SER A 65 3.63 15.66 -4.55
N ARG A 66 3.41 16.83 -5.15
CA ARG A 66 2.08 17.44 -5.32
C ARG A 66 1.20 16.62 -6.26
N LEU A 67 1.74 16.09 -7.36
CA LEU A 67 1.01 15.23 -8.28
C LEU A 67 0.57 13.93 -7.60
N ILE A 68 1.47 13.28 -6.85
CA ILE A 68 1.15 12.10 -6.05
C ILE A 68 0.06 12.45 -5.04
N THR A 69 0.22 13.54 -4.26
CA THR A 69 -0.81 13.97 -3.29
C THR A 69 -2.15 14.30 -3.95
N GLY A 70 -2.14 14.96 -5.10
CA GLY A 70 -3.34 15.33 -5.87
C GLY A 70 -4.11 14.12 -6.37
N SER A 71 -3.45 12.96 -6.56
CA SER A 71 -4.12 11.71 -6.91
C SER A 71 -5.13 11.24 -5.87
N ILE A 72 -5.01 11.67 -4.60
CA ILE A 72 -6.00 11.39 -3.56
C ILE A 72 -7.36 11.94 -3.96
N ALA A 73 -7.43 13.21 -4.37
CA ALA A 73 -8.67 13.84 -4.77
C ALA A 73 -9.26 13.15 -6.00
N PHE A 74 -8.41 12.81 -6.99
CA PHE A 74 -8.83 12.06 -8.17
C PHE A 74 -9.40 10.68 -7.80
N TYR A 75 -8.69 9.91 -6.98
CA TYR A 75 -9.13 8.59 -6.53
C TYR A 75 -10.44 8.67 -5.74
N LEU A 76 -10.59 9.64 -4.83
CA LEU A 76 -11.83 9.84 -4.07
C LEU A 76 -12.99 10.21 -4.99
N VAL A 77 -12.80 11.09 -5.97
CA VAL A 77 -13.83 11.43 -6.96
C VAL A 77 -14.24 10.19 -7.75
N VAL A 78 -13.28 9.42 -8.26
CA VAL A 78 -13.57 8.18 -9.00
C VAL A 78 -14.29 7.17 -8.10
N TRP A 79 -13.85 6.98 -6.87
CA TRP A 79 -14.46 6.07 -5.90
C TRP A 79 -15.90 6.48 -5.56
N VAL A 80 -16.15 7.76 -5.29
CA VAL A 80 -17.49 8.30 -5.04
C VAL A 80 -18.38 8.14 -6.27
N LEU A 81 -17.90 8.51 -7.46
CA LEU A 81 -18.67 8.36 -8.70
C LEU A 81 -19.03 6.90 -8.96
N ILE A 82 -18.07 5.99 -8.81
CA ILE A 82 -18.32 4.56 -8.98
C ILE A 82 -19.36 4.09 -7.96
N GLU A 83 -19.25 4.51 -6.70
CA GLU A 83 -20.22 4.17 -5.67
C GLU A 83 -21.62 4.67 -6.02
N PHE A 84 -21.79 5.96 -6.33
CA PHE A 84 -23.12 6.50 -6.60
C PHE A 84 -23.74 6.01 -7.91
N VAL A 85 -22.92 5.76 -8.93
CA VAL A 85 -23.38 5.30 -10.25
C VAL A 85 -23.69 3.80 -10.24
N PHE A 86 -22.85 2.98 -9.61
CA PHE A 86 -22.96 1.52 -9.65
C PHE A 86 -23.57 0.88 -8.38
N ALA A 87 -23.73 1.59 -7.27
CA ALA A 87 -24.48 1.06 -6.12
C ALA A 87 -25.95 0.77 -6.46
N LYS A 88 -26.54 1.49 -7.45
CA LYS A 88 -27.91 1.23 -7.91
C LYS A 88 -28.07 -0.07 -8.69
N SER A 89 -26.99 -0.60 -9.28
CA SER A 89 -27.00 -1.88 -10.00
C SER A 89 -26.92 -3.11 -9.09
N GLY A 90 -26.78 -2.94 -7.77
CA GLY A 90 -26.70 -4.05 -6.81
C GLY A 90 -25.42 -4.88 -6.88
N ASP A 91 -24.53 -4.60 -7.84
CA ASP A 91 -23.34 -5.40 -8.10
C ASP A 91 -22.09 -4.73 -7.52
N ALA A 92 -21.94 -4.83 -6.20
CA ALA A 92 -20.75 -4.37 -5.47
C ALA A 92 -19.44 -5.00 -5.99
N GLY A 93 -19.54 -6.10 -6.76
CA GLY A 93 -18.42 -6.71 -7.47
C GLY A 93 -17.80 -5.79 -8.52
N VAL A 94 -18.62 -5.06 -9.28
CA VAL A 94 -18.16 -4.22 -10.41
C VAL A 94 -17.24 -3.09 -9.95
N ILE A 95 -17.55 -2.48 -8.79
CA ILE A 95 -16.76 -1.40 -8.18
C ILE A 95 -15.31 -1.86 -7.95
N ASN A 96 -15.15 -3.06 -7.38
CA ASN A 96 -13.85 -3.63 -7.05
C ASN A 96 -13.06 -4.04 -8.30
N VAL A 97 -13.75 -4.37 -9.39
CA VAL A 97 -13.12 -4.84 -10.64
C VAL A 97 -12.50 -3.71 -11.44
N ILE A 98 -12.95 -2.45 -11.30
CA ILE A 98 -12.39 -1.31 -12.05
C ILE A 98 -11.52 -0.40 -11.17
N SER A 99 -11.95 -0.13 -9.93
CA SER A 99 -11.24 0.82 -9.07
C SER A 99 -9.93 0.26 -8.52
N ARG A 100 -9.89 -1.01 -8.11
CA ARG A 100 -8.69 -1.66 -7.56
C ARG A 100 -7.56 -1.76 -8.57
N PRO A 101 -7.78 -2.20 -9.82
CA PRO A 101 -6.70 -2.32 -10.80
C PRO A 101 -6.11 -0.96 -11.17
N ALA A 102 -6.97 0.04 -11.35
CA ALA A 102 -6.54 1.42 -11.61
C ALA A 102 -5.70 1.96 -10.44
N ALA A 103 -6.14 1.73 -9.19
CA ALA A 103 -5.39 2.11 -8.00
C ALA A 103 -4.06 1.38 -7.91
N SER A 104 -4.03 0.05 -8.10
CA SER A 104 -2.79 -0.75 -8.08
C SER A 104 -1.81 -0.30 -9.17
N LEU A 105 -2.28 -0.03 -10.39
CA LEU A 105 -1.44 0.47 -11.47
C LEU A 105 -0.84 1.83 -11.12
N LEU A 106 -1.67 2.76 -10.64
CA LEU A 106 -1.23 4.09 -10.26
C LEU A 106 -0.22 4.05 -9.10
N LEU A 107 -0.49 3.23 -8.09
CA LEU A 107 0.43 3.00 -6.97
C LEU A 107 1.74 2.37 -7.44
N SER A 108 1.72 1.39 -8.34
CA SER A 108 2.94 0.84 -8.94
C SER A 108 3.78 1.94 -9.60
N VAL A 109 3.17 2.81 -10.42
CA VAL A 109 3.87 3.93 -11.06
C VAL A 109 4.50 4.85 -10.01
N PHE A 110 3.75 5.26 -8.99
CA PHE A 110 4.26 6.14 -7.94
C PHE A 110 5.35 5.49 -7.09
N VAL A 111 5.24 4.19 -6.80
CA VAL A 111 6.27 3.42 -6.10
C VAL A 111 7.55 3.40 -6.93
N PHE A 112 7.50 3.08 -8.23
CA PHE A 112 8.70 3.08 -9.08
C PHE A 112 9.32 4.47 -9.22
N MET A 113 8.51 5.52 -9.40
CA MET A 113 9.00 6.90 -9.41
C MET A 113 9.70 7.28 -8.10
N THR A 114 9.14 6.84 -6.97
CA THR A 114 9.69 7.12 -5.64
C THR A 114 10.96 6.30 -5.37
N LEU A 115 10.99 5.04 -5.78
CA LEU A 115 12.16 4.16 -5.70
C LEU A 115 13.33 4.72 -6.52
N HIS A 116 13.06 5.17 -7.75
CA HIS A 116 14.06 5.85 -8.58
C HIS A 116 14.55 7.14 -7.92
N SER A 117 13.65 7.92 -7.31
CA SER A 117 14.01 9.12 -6.56
C SER A 117 14.92 8.80 -5.38
N VAL A 118 14.60 7.79 -4.58
CA VAL A 118 15.41 7.33 -3.44
C VAL A 118 16.78 6.87 -3.92
N TRP A 119 16.83 6.05 -4.98
CA TRP A 119 18.09 5.57 -5.56
C TRP A 119 19.02 6.70 -5.96
N ARG A 120 18.50 7.74 -6.60
CA ARG A 120 19.29 8.92 -7.02
C ARG A 120 19.81 9.76 -5.86
N GLN A 121 19.24 9.61 -4.66
CA GLN A 121 19.59 10.40 -3.48
C GLN A 121 20.53 9.67 -2.52
N SER A 122 20.53 8.34 -2.53
CA SER A 122 21.32 7.55 -1.59
C SER A 122 22.80 7.66 -1.94
N ALA A 123 23.55 8.31 -1.05
CA ALA A 123 25.01 8.30 -1.07
C ALA A 123 25.59 6.95 -0.60
N ASP A 124 24.81 6.24 0.23
CA ASP A 124 25.16 4.94 0.80
C ASP A 124 24.49 3.77 0.06
N LEU A 125 24.83 2.55 0.48
CA LEU A 125 24.20 1.31 0.01
C LEU A 125 22.67 1.36 0.23
N LEU A 126 21.90 1.19 -0.85
CA LEU A 126 20.43 1.21 -0.81
C LEU A 126 19.82 0.22 0.20
N SER A 127 20.49 -0.91 0.42
CA SER A 127 20.05 -1.93 1.38
C SER A 127 20.06 -1.45 2.83
N GLN A 128 20.70 -0.31 3.14
CA GLN A 128 20.67 0.31 4.47
C GLN A 128 19.55 1.35 4.61
N ASP A 129 18.87 1.71 3.53
CA ASP A 129 17.74 2.64 3.55
C ASP A 129 16.42 1.88 3.74
N PHE A 130 15.70 2.15 4.82
CA PHE A 130 14.42 1.49 5.07
C PHE A 130 13.39 1.76 3.98
N ARG A 131 13.45 2.94 3.33
CA ARG A 131 12.53 3.33 2.25
C ARG A 131 12.67 2.37 1.07
N PHE A 132 13.89 1.93 0.77
CA PHE A 132 14.15 0.99 -0.30
C PHE A 132 13.39 -0.33 -0.08
N TRP A 133 13.53 -0.94 1.09
CA TRP A 133 12.84 -2.21 1.40
C TRP A 133 11.32 -2.07 1.38
N THR A 134 10.78 -0.99 1.94
CA THR A 134 9.33 -0.73 1.89
C THR A 134 8.84 -0.52 0.46
N LEU A 135 9.56 0.24 -0.37
CA LEU A 135 9.17 0.51 -1.76
C LEU A 135 9.25 -0.76 -2.63
N ILE A 136 10.27 -1.60 -2.42
CA ILE A 136 10.36 -2.90 -3.11
C ILE A 136 9.20 -3.81 -2.70
N ALA A 137 8.87 -3.86 -1.41
CA ALA A 137 7.72 -4.61 -0.91
C ALA A 137 6.44 -4.16 -1.62
N MET A 138 6.17 -2.85 -1.65
CA MET A 138 5.01 -2.27 -2.32
C MET A 138 5.00 -2.56 -3.82
N ALA A 139 6.15 -2.45 -4.50
CA ALA A 139 6.25 -2.72 -5.93
C ALA A 139 5.89 -4.17 -6.26
N ILE A 140 6.43 -5.12 -5.49
CA ILE A 140 6.13 -6.55 -5.63
C ILE A 140 4.63 -6.78 -5.40
N PHE A 141 4.07 -6.22 -4.33
CA PHE A 141 2.66 -6.41 -3.99
C PHE A 141 1.72 -5.85 -5.08
N TYR A 142 1.90 -4.61 -5.51
CA TYR A 142 0.99 -3.99 -6.49
C TYR A 142 1.13 -4.57 -7.88
N CYS A 143 2.35 -4.86 -8.34
CA CYS A 143 2.56 -5.53 -9.63
C CYS A 143 1.96 -6.94 -9.63
N ALA A 144 2.16 -7.71 -8.55
CA ALA A 144 1.57 -9.04 -8.45
C ALA A 144 0.04 -9.00 -8.31
N SER A 145 -0.51 -7.97 -7.67
CA SER A 145 -1.97 -7.79 -7.53
C SER A 145 -2.67 -7.55 -8.86
N LEU A 146 -1.98 -6.95 -9.85
CA LEU A 146 -2.52 -6.74 -11.19
C LEU A 146 -2.73 -8.07 -11.95
N ILE A 147 -1.98 -9.13 -11.62
CA ILE A 147 -2.08 -10.43 -12.29
C ILE A 147 -3.45 -11.09 -12.01
N PRO A 148 -3.84 -11.46 -10.78
CA PRO A 148 -5.13 -12.12 -10.52
C PRO A 148 -6.31 -11.26 -11.01
N ILE A 149 -6.15 -9.94 -10.90
CA ILE A 149 -7.11 -8.97 -11.40
C ILE A 149 -7.32 -9.09 -12.91
N SER A 150 -6.24 -9.19 -13.69
CA SER A 150 -6.31 -9.27 -15.16
C SER A 150 -7.04 -10.53 -15.64
N PHE A 151 -7.14 -11.53 -14.78
CA PHE A 151 -7.74 -12.83 -15.05
C PHE A 151 -9.15 -13.01 -14.44
N LEU A 152 -9.70 -12.00 -13.76
CA LEU A 152 -11.03 -12.05 -13.12
C LEU A 152 -12.16 -12.46 -14.09
N TYR A 153 -12.03 -12.11 -15.38
CA TYR A 153 -13.05 -12.39 -16.40
C TYR A 153 -12.94 -13.76 -17.08
N ILE A 154 -11.86 -14.52 -16.83
CA ILE A 154 -11.59 -15.77 -17.54
C ILE A 154 -12.50 -16.92 -17.07
N LYS A 155 -13.29 -16.72 -16.00
CA LYS A 155 -14.26 -17.70 -15.43
C LYS A 155 -13.69 -19.10 -15.22
N ASN A 156 -12.36 -19.24 -15.11
CA ASN A 156 -11.67 -20.50 -14.85
C ASN A 156 -11.35 -20.60 -13.36
N ARG A 157 -12.09 -21.43 -12.64
CA ARG A 157 -11.99 -21.57 -11.19
C ARG A 157 -10.62 -22.09 -10.74
N GLU A 158 -10.07 -23.08 -11.43
CA GLU A 158 -8.76 -23.66 -11.08
C GLU A 158 -7.64 -22.63 -11.22
N LEU A 159 -7.68 -21.87 -12.31
CA LEU A 159 -6.75 -20.76 -12.52
C LEU A 159 -6.89 -19.68 -11.44
N MET A 160 -8.12 -19.30 -11.07
CA MET A 160 -8.34 -18.31 -10.00
C MET A 160 -7.84 -18.79 -8.63
N ILE A 161 -7.98 -20.09 -8.33
CA ILE A 161 -7.42 -20.68 -7.10
C ILE A 161 -5.89 -20.62 -7.13
N LEU A 162 -5.26 -21.03 -8.24
CA LEU A 162 -3.80 -20.97 -8.41
C LEU A 162 -3.27 -19.53 -8.27
N LEU A 163 -3.93 -18.58 -8.91
CA LEU A 163 -3.60 -17.16 -8.81
C LEU A 163 -3.78 -16.63 -7.38
N GLY A 164 -4.79 -17.12 -6.64
CA GLY A 164 -4.97 -16.84 -5.22
C GLY A 164 -3.79 -17.33 -4.37
N TYR A 165 -3.30 -18.55 -4.60
CA TYR A 165 -2.11 -19.07 -3.90
C TYR A 165 -0.84 -18.27 -4.25
N ALA A 166 -0.64 -17.97 -5.55
CA ALA A 166 0.50 -17.15 -5.99
C ALA A 166 0.46 -15.76 -5.34
N HIS A 167 -0.71 -15.13 -5.27
CA HIS A 167 -0.90 -13.86 -4.57
C HIS A 167 -0.64 -13.97 -3.07
N GLY A 168 -1.04 -15.09 -2.43
CA GLY A 168 -0.71 -15.37 -1.03
C GLY A 168 0.79 -15.43 -0.74
N ILE A 169 1.57 -16.09 -1.61
CA ILE A 169 3.04 -16.12 -1.51
C ILE A 169 3.61 -14.71 -1.63
N VAL A 170 3.12 -13.92 -2.60
CA VAL A 170 3.54 -12.53 -2.75
C VAL A 170 3.21 -11.70 -1.51
N ASN A 171 2.05 -11.91 -0.89
CA ASN A 171 1.68 -11.20 0.32
C ASN A 171 2.64 -11.53 1.49
N ILE A 172 3.07 -12.78 1.62
CA ILE A 172 4.09 -13.18 2.60
C ILE A 172 5.41 -12.45 2.34
N LEU A 173 5.89 -12.47 1.09
CA LEU A 173 7.13 -11.80 0.70
C LEU A 173 7.06 -10.29 0.94
N HIS A 174 5.94 -9.65 0.57
CA HIS A 174 5.65 -8.25 0.83
C HIS A 174 5.78 -7.93 2.32
N ASN A 175 5.10 -8.69 3.19
CA ASN A 175 5.14 -8.46 4.64
C ASN A 175 6.54 -8.66 5.23
N LEU A 176 7.30 -9.67 4.78
CA LEU A 176 8.68 -9.88 5.22
C LEU A 176 9.57 -8.68 4.86
N LEU A 177 9.50 -8.19 3.63
CA LEU A 177 10.27 -7.03 3.17
C LEU A 177 9.84 -5.75 3.89
N PHE A 178 8.55 -5.60 4.17
CA PHE A 178 8.02 -4.48 4.93
C PHE A 178 8.55 -4.48 6.37
N CYS A 179 8.58 -5.65 7.03
CA CYS A 179 9.18 -5.83 8.35
C CYS A 179 10.69 -5.51 8.35
N VAL A 180 11.44 -5.92 7.33
CA VAL A 180 12.86 -5.54 7.15
C VAL A 180 13.00 -4.01 7.09
N GLY A 181 12.13 -3.34 6.31
CA GLY A 181 12.07 -1.89 6.25
C GLY A 181 11.82 -1.26 7.63
N ILE A 182 10.79 -1.69 8.35
CA ILE A 182 10.49 -1.17 9.69
C ILE A 182 11.65 -1.37 10.66
N TYR A 183 12.28 -2.55 10.67
CA TYR A 183 13.41 -2.89 11.54
C TYR A 183 14.61 -1.98 11.29
N ILE A 184 14.99 -1.82 10.01
CA ILE A 184 16.07 -0.91 9.60
C ILE A 184 15.72 0.53 10.00
N GLY A 185 14.49 0.97 9.72
CA GLY A 185 14.01 2.30 10.08
C GLY A 185 14.08 2.56 11.59
N GLY A 186 13.73 1.57 12.41
CA GLY A 186 13.82 1.66 13.88
C GLY A 186 15.26 1.79 14.37
N LYS A 187 16.19 0.99 13.82
CA LYS A 187 17.61 1.02 14.19
C LYS A 187 18.27 2.38 13.94
N TYR A 188 17.89 3.07 12.87
CA TYR A 188 18.53 4.33 12.45
C TYR A 188 17.71 5.59 12.78
N SER A 189 16.50 5.47 13.33
CA SER A 189 15.65 6.61 13.72
C SER A 189 15.81 7.02 15.19
N VAL A 190 16.40 6.16 16.04
CA VAL A 190 16.81 6.54 17.39
C VAL A 190 18.05 7.42 17.27
N PRO A 191 18.01 8.72 17.63
CA PRO A 191 19.22 9.51 17.73
C PRO A 191 20.12 8.79 18.72
N ASN A 192 21.38 8.52 18.37
CA ASN A 192 22.38 8.03 19.33
C ASN A 192 22.50 9.04 20.47
N SER A 193 21.64 8.94 21.47
CA SER A 193 21.71 9.75 22.69
C SER A 193 22.95 9.43 23.51
N GLU A 194 23.65 8.33 23.17
CA GLU A 194 24.96 7.97 23.70
C GLU A 194 26.12 8.67 22.98
N ALA A 195 25.98 9.04 21.70
CA ALA A 195 27.00 9.81 20.99
C ALA A 195 26.98 11.32 21.33
N ALA A 196 25.95 11.78 22.04
CA ALA A 196 25.86 13.14 22.59
C ALA A 196 26.34 13.23 24.05
N ARG A 197 26.82 12.13 24.64
CA ARG A 197 27.30 12.05 26.02
C ARG A 197 28.82 11.82 26.14
N VAL A 198 29.57 11.97 25.04
CA VAL A 198 31.04 11.93 25.03
C VAL A 198 31.58 13.27 24.58
#